data_AF-A0A094IB85-F1
#
_entry.id   AF-A0A094IB85-F1
#
_cell.length_a   1.000
_cell.length_b   1.000
_cell.length_c   1.000
_cell.angle_alpha   90.00
_cell.angle_beta   90.00
_cell.angle_gamma   90.00
#
_symmetry.space_group_name_H-M   'P 1'
#
loop_
_entity.id
_entity.type
_entity.pdbx_description
1 polymer ?
#
loop_
_entity_poly.entity_id
_entity_poly.type
_entity_poly.pdbx_seq_one_letter_code
_entity_poly.pdbx_strand_id
1 'polypeptide(L)'
;MKDGDIRCIAHVINLTVQAALKTLKTDLAVDVQASWFQQGHANFLKTFEPKVDVINVLAKLRRHIYIFRNHRALRDALQKQAVAHGLKEQQLSLDMPVRWNSTCHMLELVINLWVPITELCASQELDSSMKDIARTAED
;
A
#
# COMPACT_ATOMS: atom_id res chain seq x y z
N MET A 1 13.98 25.63 23.30
CA MET A 1 14.21 24.17 23.30
C MET A 1 14.81 23.82 24.63
N LYS A 2 14.34 22.76 25.30
CA LYS A 2 14.97 22.28 26.54
C LYS A 2 16.22 21.50 26.16
N ASP A 3 17.27 21.65 26.95
CA ASP A 3 18.56 21.02 26.68
C ASP A 3 18.41 19.48 26.70
N GLY A 4 18.88 18.79 25.64
CA GLY A 4 18.82 17.33 25.52
C GLY A 4 17.70 16.72 24.65
N ASP A 5 16.86 17.50 23.98
CA ASP A 5 15.77 16.98 23.14
C ASP A 5 16.29 16.52 21.75
N ILE A 6 16.53 15.21 21.60
CA ILE A 6 16.98 14.60 20.33
C ILE A 6 15.76 14.34 19.44
N ARG A 7 15.65 15.10 18.34
CA ARG A 7 14.60 14.90 17.33
C ARG A 7 15.10 14.01 16.20
N CYS A 8 14.22 13.12 15.71
CA CYS A 8 14.57 12.31 14.55
C CYS A 8 14.75 13.19 13.30
N ILE A 9 15.67 12.80 12.41
CA ILE A 9 16.01 13.60 11.21
C ILE A 9 14.80 13.86 10.33
N ALA A 10 13.88 12.89 10.22
CA ALA A 10 12.63 13.02 9.48
C ALA A 10 11.73 14.13 10.05
N HIS A 11 11.67 14.25 11.38
CA HIS A 11 10.88 15.29 12.04
C HIS A 11 11.50 16.68 11.86
N VAL A 12 12.83 16.77 11.89
CA VAL A 12 13.55 18.02 11.60
C VAL A 12 13.28 18.47 10.16
N ILE A 13 13.38 17.57 9.18
CA ILE A 13 13.08 17.87 7.77
C ILE A 13 11.61 18.30 7.60
N ASN A 14 10.67 17.61 8.23
CA ASN A 14 9.26 17.99 8.14
C ASN A 14 9.00 19.40 8.71
N LEU A 15 9.62 19.74 9.85
CA LEU A 15 9.49 21.07 10.44
C LEU A 15 10.11 22.17 9.56
N THR A 16 11.29 21.93 8.98
CA THR A 16 11.95 22.91 8.11
C THR A 16 11.15 23.13 6.82
N VAL A 17 10.63 22.05 6.21
CA VAL A 17 9.78 22.15 5.01
C VAL A 17 8.49 22.90 5.32
N GLN A 18 7.83 22.62 6.45
CA GLN A 18 6.62 23.35 6.84
C GLN A 18 6.88 24.84 7.07
N ALA A 19 8.02 25.21 7.65
CA ALA A 19 8.40 26.61 7.83
C ALA A 19 8.65 27.29 6.47
N ALA A 20 9.42 26.66 5.58
CA ALA A 20 9.71 27.18 4.25
C ALA A 20 8.44 27.33 3.38
N LEU A 21 7.51 26.37 3.44
CA LEU A 21 6.25 26.47 2.71
C LEU A 21 5.35 27.58 3.25
N LYS A 22 5.37 27.86 4.56
CA LYS A 22 4.64 28.99 5.15
C LYS A 22 5.19 30.33 4.69
N THR A 23 6.52 30.47 4.57
CA THR A 23 7.15 31.71 4.06
C THR A 23 6.94 31.90 2.56
N LEU A 24 6.87 30.82 1.80
CA LEU A 24 6.55 30.89 0.36
C LEU A 24 5.07 31.23 0.12
N LYS A 25 4.19 30.80 1.03
CA LYS A 25 2.74 31.05 0.94
C LYS A 25 2.36 32.51 1.18
N THR A 26 3.22 33.32 1.81
CA THR A 26 2.94 34.74 2.08
C THR A 26 3.14 35.66 0.87
N ASP A 27 3.84 35.22 -0.17
CA ASP A 27 4.09 36.02 -1.38
C ASP A 27 3.10 35.75 -2.54
N LEU A 28 2.27 34.70 -2.42
CA LEU A 28 1.24 34.34 -3.41
C LEU A 28 -0.16 34.73 -2.92
N ALA A 29 -0.37 36.02 -2.68
CA ALA A 29 -1.71 36.62 -2.61
C ALA A 29 -2.25 37.01 -4.00
N VAL A 30 -1.61 36.54 -5.07
CA VAL A 30 -2.09 36.66 -6.44
C VAL A 30 -2.51 35.28 -6.93
N ASP A 31 -3.83 35.12 -7.00
CA ASP A 31 -4.53 34.10 -7.77
C ASP A 31 -4.27 32.62 -7.38
N VAL A 32 -4.73 32.27 -6.17
CA VAL A 32 -4.81 30.87 -5.70
C VAL A 32 -5.65 29.99 -6.65
N GLN A 33 -6.49 30.59 -7.50
CA GLN A 33 -7.33 29.85 -8.45
C GLN A 33 -6.59 29.48 -9.74
N ALA A 34 -5.52 30.20 -10.12
CA ALA A 34 -4.68 29.87 -11.26
C ALA A 34 -3.61 28.80 -10.97
N SER A 35 -3.22 28.59 -9.70
CA SER A 35 -2.17 27.63 -9.32
C SER A 35 -2.69 26.21 -9.02
N TRP A 36 -4.00 26.03 -8.84
CA TRP A 36 -4.64 24.72 -8.65
C TRP A 36 -4.63 23.82 -9.90
N PHE A 37 -3.94 24.24 -10.96
CA PHE A 37 -3.98 23.58 -12.25
C PHE A 37 -2.58 23.30 -12.83
N GLN A 38 -1.79 22.49 -12.15
CA GLN A 38 -0.95 21.48 -12.84
C GLN A 38 -0.98 20.11 -12.13
N GLN A 39 -2.03 19.82 -11.37
CA GLN A 39 -2.33 18.47 -10.90
C GLN A 39 -3.10 17.71 -12.00
N GLY A 40 -2.45 17.52 -13.15
CA GLY A 40 -3.09 16.93 -14.34
C GLY A 40 -2.15 16.63 -15.53
N HIS A 41 -0.84 16.86 -15.41
CA HIS A 41 0.13 16.66 -16.50
C HIS A 41 1.15 15.54 -16.25
N ALA A 42 0.97 14.73 -15.19
CA ALA A 42 1.52 13.39 -15.25
C ALA A 42 0.64 12.61 -16.23
N ASN A 43 1.10 12.47 -17.47
CA ASN A 43 0.53 11.58 -18.48
C ASN A 43 0.52 10.15 -17.95
N PHE A 44 -0.44 9.79 -17.12
CA PHE A 44 -0.84 8.42 -16.88
C PHE A 44 -2.07 8.18 -17.74
N LEU A 45 -1.85 7.46 -18.85
CA LEU A 45 -2.82 6.80 -19.72
C LEU A 45 -4.25 7.37 -19.69
N LYS A 46 -4.63 8.07 -20.76
CA LYS A 46 -5.97 8.66 -20.99
C LYS A 46 -7.13 7.64 -21.17
N THR A 47 -7.03 6.41 -20.66
CA THR A 47 -8.02 5.38 -20.94
C THR A 47 -8.26 4.42 -19.78
N PHE A 48 -8.63 4.89 -18.59
CA PHE A 48 -9.31 4.06 -17.59
C PHE A 48 -10.16 4.99 -16.73
N GLU A 49 -11.47 4.72 -16.59
CA GLU A 49 -12.27 5.31 -15.51
C GLU A 49 -11.87 4.61 -14.19
N PRO A 50 -10.96 5.14 -13.36
CA PRO A 50 -10.12 4.28 -12.53
C PRO A 50 -10.45 4.35 -11.03
N LYS A 51 -11.34 5.24 -10.58
CA LYS A 51 -11.46 5.53 -9.13
C LYS A 51 -12.10 4.39 -8.35
N VAL A 52 -13.17 3.79 -8.85
CA VAL A 52 -13.87 2.69 -8.16
C VAL A 52 -13.09 1.38 -8.30
N ASP A 53 -12.53 1.12 -9.48
CA ASP A 53 -11.82 -0.13 -9.76
C ASP A 53 -10.49 -0.24 -9.02
N VAL A 54 -9.69 0.82 -8.95
CA VAL A 54 -8.41 0.79 -8.22
C VAL A 54 -8.63 0.62 -6.72
N ILE A 55 -9.65 1.29 -6.15
CA ILE A 55 -10.01 1.13 -4.73
C ILE A 55 -10.45 -0.31 -4.45
N ASN A 56 -11.26 -0.89 -5.35
CA ASN A 56 -11.71 -2.27 -5.24
C ASN A 56 -10.57 -3.28 -5.36
N VAL A 57 -9.64 -3.08 -6.28
CA VAL A 57 -8.45 -3.94 -6.45
C VAL A 57 -7.56 -3.88 -5.21
N LEU A 58 -7.27 -2.70 -4.69
CA LEU A 58 -6.48 -2.55 -3.46
C LEU A 58 -7.18 -3.19 -2.25
N ALA A 59 -8.50 -3.05 -2.13
CA ALA A 59 -9.26 -3.70 -1.07
C ALA A 59 -9.19 -5.24 -1.16
N LYS A 60 -9.35 -5.80 -2.36
CA LYS A 60 -9.21 -7.25 -2.61
C LYS A 60 -7.79 -7.74 -2.32
N LEU A 61 -6.79 -6.97 -2.71
CA LEU A 61 -5.39 -7.29 -2.48
C LEU A 61 -5.07 -7.31 -0.98
N ARG A 62 -5.47 -6.28 -0.23
CA ARG A 62 -5.30 -6.24 1.23
C ARG A 62 -5.94 -7.45 1.91
N ARG A 63 -7.12 -7.90 1.46
CA ARG A 63 -7.76 -9.12 1.96
C ARG A 63 -6.92 -10.36 1.70
N HIS A 64 -6.41 -10.54 0.48
CA HIS A 64 -5.53 -11.67 0.15
C HIS A 64 -4.28 -11.67 1.02
N ILE A 65 -3.61 -10.52 1.12
CA ILE A 65 -2.43 -10.36 1.97
C ILE A 65 -2.74 -10.69 3.42
N TYR A 66 -3.86 -10.21 3.95
CA TYR A 66 -4.30 -10.50 5.31
C TYR A 66 -4.47 -12.02 5.52
N ILE A 67 -5.13 -12.71 4.59
CA ILE A 67 -5.35 -14.16 4.65
C ILE A 67 -4.01 -14.90 4.62
N PHE A 68 -3.16 -14.64 3.63
CA PHE A 68 -1.84 -15.29 3.51
C PHE A 68 -0.93 -15.01 4.71
N ARG A 69 -0.99 -13.80 5.28
CA ARG A 69 -0.14 -13.42 6.41
C ARG A 69 -0.57 -14.08 7.72
N ASN A 70 -1.88 -14.14 7.96
CA ASN A 70 -2.43 -14.55 9.26
C ASN A 70 -2.77 -16.05 9.31
N HIS A 71 -3.07 -16.69 8.17
CA HIS A 71 -3.32 -18.12 8.11
C HIS A 71 -2.02 -18.91 8.01
N ARG A 72 -1.64 -19.60 9.10
CA ARG A 72 -0.33 -20.28 9.22
C ARG A 72 -0.07 -21.26 8.06
N ALA A 73 -1.04 -22.10 7.71
CA ALA A 73 -0.84 -23.10 6.66
C ALA A 73 -0.60 -22.45 5.28
N LEU A 74 -1.29 -21.34 4.98
CA LEU A 74 -1.11 -20.61 3.72
C LEU A 74 0.21 -19.85 3.69
N ARG A 75 0.62 -19.29 4.83
CA ARG A 75 1.94 -18.64 4.95
C ARG A 75 3.07 -19.63 4.70
N ASP A 76 3.02 -20.78 5.35
CA ASP A 76 4.05 -21.81 5.24
C ASP A 76 4.07 -22.42 3.82
N ALA A 77 2.91 -22.60 3.19
CA ALA A 77 2.79 -23.04 1.81
C ALA A 77 3.35 -21.99 0.83
N LEU A 78 3.04 -20.71 1.03
CA LEU A 78 3.55 -19.62 0.21
C LEU A 78 5.08 -19.52 0.32
N GLN A 79 5.63 -19.71 1.51
CA GLN A 79 7.07 -19.68 1.74
C GLN A 79 7.77 -20.85 1.02
N LYS A 80 7.19 -22.06 1.08
CA LYS A 80 7.71 -23.21 0.31
C LYS A 80 7.68 -22.96 -1.19
N GLN A 81 6.59 -22.40 -1.72
CA GLN A 81 6.49 -22.03 -3.13
C GLN A 81 7.51 -20.95 -3.50
N ALA A 82 7.65 -19.91 -2.69
CA ALA A 82 8.65 -18.86 -2.92
C ALA A 82 10.08 -19.43 -2.99
N VAL A 83 10.44 -20.33 -2.07
CA VAL A 83 11.75 -21.01 -2.08
C VAL A 83 11.91 -21.91 -3.31
N ALA A 84 10.85 -22.62 -3.75
CA ALA A 84 10.88 -23.43 -4.96
C ALA A 84 11.14 -22.60 -6.23
N HIS A 85 10.66 -21.36 -6.25
CA HIS A 85 10.93 -20.36 -7.31
C HIS A 85 12.25 -19.60 -7.11
N GLY A 86 13.09 -20.00 -6.15
CA GLY A 86 14.39 -19.37 -5.89
C GLY A 86 14.31 -17.97 -5.26
N LEU A 87 13.15 -17.59 -4.74
CA LEU A 87 12.96 -16.31 -4.05
C LEU A 87 13.38 -16.42 -2.58
N LYS A 88 13.91 -15.33 -2.04
CA LYS A 88 14.15 -15.22 -0.60
C LYS A 88 12.82 -15.22 0.14
N GLU A 89 12.84 -15.76 1.35
CA GLU A 89 11.69 -15.69 2.25
C GLU A 89 11.33 -14.23 2.50
N GLN A 90 10.15 -13.82 2.05
CA GLN A 90 9.63 -12.48 2.21
C GLN A 90 8.33 -12.54 3.01
N GLN A 91 8.24 -11.69 4.03
CA GLN A 91 7.01 -11.54 4.78
C GLN A 91 6.10 -10.53 4.08
N LEU A 92 4.90 -10.97 3.70
CA LEU A 92 3.87 -10.07 3.19
C LEU A 92 3.51 -9.02 4.25
N SER A 93 3.46 -7.76 3.82
CA SER A 93 3.09 -6.62 4.68
C SER A 93 1.85 -5.92 4.14
N LEU A 94 1.04 -5.37 5.05
CA LEU A 94 -0.09 -4.52 4.70
C LEU A 94 0.35 -3.06 4.66
N ASP A 95 -0.32 -2.27 3.84
CA ASP A 95 -0.14 -0.82 3.85
C ASP A 95 -0.58 -0.21 5.18
N MET A 96 0.01 0.94 5.51
CA MET A 96 -0.17 1.67 6.75
C MET A 96 -0.47 3.13 6.44
N PRO A 97 -1.64 3.66 6.83
CA PRO A 97 -2.05 5.03 6.49
C PRO A 97 -1.04 6.12 6.89
N VAL A 98 -0.29 5.88 7.96
CA VAL A 98 0.67 6.84 8.52
C VAL A 98 2.05 6.76 7.84
N ARG A 99 2.35 5.68 7.09
CA ARG A 99 3.61 5.52 6.36
C ARG A 99 3.36 5.73 4.87
N TRP A 100 3.80 6.89 4.39
CA TRP A 100 3.72 7.35 3.00
C TRP A 100 4.11 6.32 1.92
N ASN A 101 5.09 5.45 2.16
CA ASN A 101 5.56 4.46 1.15
C ASN A 101 5.03 3.03 1.36
N SER A 102 4.12 2.83 2.32
CA SER A 102 3.67 1.48 2.69
C SER A 102 2.86 0.78 1.59
N THR A 103 2.02 1.51 0.85
CA THR A 103 1.26 0.98 -0.29
C THR A 103 2.19 0.55 -1.43
N CYS A 104 3.21 1.35 -1.74
CA CYS A 104 4.18 0.99 -2.78
C CYS A 104 4.95 -0.27 -2.40
N HIS A 105 5.46 -0.37 -1.17
CA HIS A 105 6.14 -1.58 -0.70
C HIS A 105 5.22 -2.82 -0.67
N MET A 106 3.96 -2.66 -0.27
CA MET A 106 2.98 -3.74 -0.33
C MET A 106 2.84 -4.27 -1.76
N LEU A 107 2.74 -3.38 -2.75
CA LEU A 107 2.61 -3.75 -4.16
C LEU A 107 3.89 -4.43 -4.69
N GLU A 108 5.07 -3.89 -4.37
CA GLU A 108 6.36 -4.47 -4.76
C GLU A 108 6.49 -5.92 -4.27
N LEU A 109 6.16 -6.18 -3.00
CA LEU A 109 6.21 -7.52 -2.42
C LEU A 109 5.26 -8.49 -3.14
N VAL A 110 4.04 -8.04 -3.42
CA VAL A 110 3.03 -8.86 -4.10
C VAL A 110 3.46 -9.18 -5.52
N ILE A 111 4.03 -8.21 -6.24
CA ILE A 111 4.52 -8.40 -7.62
C ILE A 111 5.68 -9.40 -7.62
N ASN A 112 6.61 -9.29 -6.67
CA ASN A 112 7.72 -10.25 -6.55
C ASN A 112 7.23 -11.68 -6.24
N LEU A 113 6.15 -11.80 -5.47
CA LEU A 113 5.55 -13.08 -5.08
C LEU A 113 4.39 -13.50 -6.00
N TRP A 114 4.17 -12.82 -7.13
CA TRP A 114 3.00 -13.03 -7.99
C TRP A 114 2.85 -14.48 -8.46
N VAL A 115 3.94 -15.08 -8.92
CA VAL A 115 3.97 -16.45 -9.44
C VAL A 115 3.63 -17.45 -8.31
N PRO A 116 4.34 -17.46 -7.16
CA PRO A 116 3.98 -18.29 -6.01
C PRO A 116 2.53 -18.11 -5.52
N ILE A 117 2.02 -16.88 -5.46
CA ILE A 117 0.66 -16.60 -5.00
C ILE A 117 -0.36 -17.20 -5.98
N THR A 118 -0.15 -17.02 -7.28
CA THR A 118 -1.07 -17.50 -8.32
C THR A 118 -1.12 -19.02 -8.34
N GLU A 119 0.03 -19.69 -8.27
CA GLU A 119 0.10 -21.15 -8.21
C GLU A 119 -0.53 -21.70 -6.93
N LEU A 120 -0.28 -21.07 -5.79
CA LEU A 120 -0.87 -21.47 -4.53
C LEU A 120 -2.40 -21.31 -4.53
N CYS A 121 -2.92 -20.23 -5.11
CA CYS A 121 -4.36 -20.05 -5.32
C CYS A 121 -4.95 -21.09 -6.29
N ALA A 122 -4.22 -21.47 -7.34
CA ALA A 122 -4.66 -22.49 -8.30
C ALA A 122 -4.63 -23.91 -7.70
N SER A 123 -3.68 -24.18 -6.79
CA SER A 123 -3.55 -25.48 -6.10
C SER A 123 -4.53 -25.68 -4.95
N GLN A 124 -5.16 -24.60 -4.47
CA GLN A 124 -6.17 -24.69 -3.42
C GLN A 124 -7.46 -25.24 -4.03
N GLU A 125 -7.85 -26.44 -3.59
CA GLU A 125 -9.26 -26.81 -3.64
C GLU A 125 -10.02 -25.78 -2.81
N LEU A 126 -11.11 -25.21 -3.34
CA LEU A 126 -11.92 -24.20 -2.67
C LEU A 126 -12.29 -24.70 -1.26
N ASP A 127 -11.54 -24.27 -0.26
CA ASP A 127 -11.78 -24.67 1.12
C ASP A 127 -13.13 -24.06 1.53
N SER A 128 -14.14 -24.93 1.57
CA SER A 128 -15.52 -24.57 1.90
C SER A 128 -15.65 -23.84 3.25
N SER A 129 -14.63 -23.92 4.10
CA SER A 129 -14.46 -23.16 5.35
C SER A 129 -14.40 -21.63 5.16
N MET A 130 -13.96 -21.13 4.00
CA MET A 130 -13.90 -19.68 3.73
C MET A 130 -15.25 -19.05 3.34
N LYS A 131 -16.32 -19.85 3.15
CA LYS A 131 -17.66 -19.35 2.81
C LYS A 131 -18.31 -18.54 3.94
N ASP A 132 -17.87 -18.72 5.18
CA ASP A 132 -18.51 -18.11 6.35
C ASP A 132 -18.08 -16.65 6.60
N ILE A 133 -16.96 -16.19 6.03
CA ILE A 133 -16.52 -14.79 6.14
C ILE A 133 -17.37 -13.84 5.26
N ALA A 134 -18.06 -14.39 4.25
CA ALA A 134 -18.89 -13.61 3.34
C ALA A 134 -20.32 -13.35 3.86
N ARG A 135 -20.76 -14.01 4.95
CA ARG A 135 -22.16 -13.98 5.41
C ARG A 135 -22.46 -13.08 6.60
N THR A 136 -21.47 -12.41 7.19
CA THR A 136 -21.71 -11.49 8.33
C THR A 136 -21.80 -10.01 7.93
N ALA A 137 -22.03 -9.72 6.64
CA ALA A 137 -22.29 -8.36 6.15
C ALA A 137 -23.79 -8.04 5.98
N GLU A 138 -24.69 -8.91 6.47
CA GLU A 138 -26.10 -8.59 6.65
C GLU A 138 -26.49 -8.90 8.10
N ASP A 139 -26.48 -7.83 8.91
CA ASP A 139 -27.45 -7.50 9.97
C ASP A 139 -27.20 -6.04 10.43
#